data_AF-A0A453GRB8-F1
#
_entry.id   AF-A0A453GRB8-F1
#
_cell.length_a   1.000
_cell.length_b   1.000
_cell.length_c   1.000
_cell.angle_alpha   90.00
_cell.angle_beta   90.00
_cell.angle_gamma   90.00
#
_symmetry.space_group_name_H-M   'P 1'
#
loop_
_entity.id
_entity.type
_entity.pdbx_description
1 polymer ?
#
loop_
_entity_poly.entity_id
_entity_poly.type
_entity_poly.pdbx_seq_one_letter_code
_entity_poly.pdbx_strand_id
1 'polypeptide(L)'
;MPSIFYTVVKFLVVAICSQLAGLVQSIIAWQKCPQDLSMEDLYIKLLPGGIPKLQVLILKVQNCSIIAEEQAWKNVREIVKEWFEQHDVAPSSASEDFISCIGVLTKNTQALLEDHPDEWDNMKKGAFLMETYSYSRQVSRRVNTSGLRWPVEADGVTTPSLLSDLIRHGEKHAMYDKAFASDYVRLLRNSYKHFKDLPEHIKQKLGGNTDGLIQQVEKWSPRIWHILYVALHMT
;
A
#
# COMPACT_ATOMS: atom_id res chain seq x y z
N MET A 1 -3.04 25.39 -12.83
CA MET A 1 -1.77 24.63 -12.91
C MET A 1 -1.29 24.24 -11.51
N PRO A 2 -1.81 23.15 -10.90
CA PRO A 2 -1.27 22.58 -9.67
C PRO A 2 -0.48 21.27 -9.90
N SER A 3 -0.56 20.62 -11.08
CA SER A 3 -0.16 19.21 -11.22
C SER A 3 1.34 18.95 -11.13
N ILE A 4 2.20 19.78 -11.72
CA ILE A 4 3.66 19.51 -11.76
C ILE A 4 4.29 19.69 -10.38
N PHE A 5 3.87 20.71 -9.62
CA PHE A 5 4.36 20.97 -8.27
C PHE A 5 3.97 19.83 -7.32
N TYR A 6 2.72 19.37 -7.38
CA TYR A 6 2.24 18.23 -6.59
C TYR A 6 3.00 16.93 -6.93
N THR A 7 3.26 16.66 -8.21
CA THR A 7 4.02 15.46 -8.60
C THR A 7 5.47 15.51 -8.11
N VAL A 8 6.16 16.64 -8.26
CA VAL A 8 7.56 16.78 -7.79
C VAL A 8 7.65 16.72 -6.27
N VAL A 9 6.75 17.38 -5.54
CA VAL A 9 6.69 17.31 -4.08
C VAL A 9 6.38 15.89 -3.63
N LYS A 10 5.45 15.18 -4.27
CA LYS A 10 5.13 13.78 -3.96
C LYS A 10 6.36 12.88 -4.11
N PHE A 11 7.10 12.96 -5.22
CA PHE A 11 8.31 12.15 -5.43
C PHE A 11 9.39 12.45 -4.40
N LEU A 12 9.59 13.73 -4.06
CA LEU A 12 10.59 14.14 -3.09
C LEU A 12 10.23 13.67 -1.68
N VAL A 13 8.95 13.78 -1.30
CA VAL A 13 8.43 13.29 -0.02
C VAL A 13 8.60 11.78 0.06
N VAL A 14 8.17 11.00 -0.94
CA VAL A 14 8.35 9.54 -0.93
C VAL A 14 9.83 9.17 -0.81
N ALA A 15 10.70 9.78 -1.61
CA ALA A 15 12.14 9.49 -1.56
C ALA A 15 12.76 9.79 -0.20
N ILE A 16 12.46 10.94 0.41
CA ILE A 16 13.02 11.32 1.71
C ILE A 16 12.42 10.46 2.83
N CYS A 17 11.10 10.23 2.82
CA CYS A 17 10.43 9.38 3.82
C CYS A 17 10.97 7.95 3.78
N SER A 18 11.12 7.36 2.59
CA SER A 18 11.66 6.01 2.42
C SER A 18 13.10 5.91 2.89
N GLN A 19 13.96 6.91 2.59
CA GLN A 19 15.33 6.95 3.08
C GLN A 19 15.40 7.11 4.61
N LEU A 20 14.58 7.98 5.19
CA LEU A 20 14.50 8.16 6.64
C LEU A 20 14.06 6.87 7.33
N ALA A 21 13.02 6.22 6.81
CA ALA A 21 12.53 4.95 7.34
C ALA A 21 13.57 3.83 7.20
N GLY A 22 14.31 3.78 6.09
CA GLY A 22 15.43 2.86 5.90
C GLY A 22 16.59 3.10 6.88
N LEU A 23 16.89 4.35 7.20
CA LEU A 23 17.87 4.70 8.23
C LEU A 23 17.41 4.23 9.62
N VAL A 24 16.17 4.52 10.00
CA VAL A 24 15.60 4.10 11.30
C VAL A 24 15.59 2.58 11.42
N GLN A 25 15.18 1.86 10.37
CA GLN A 25 15.26 0.40 10.30
C GLN A 25 16.70 -0.11 10.54
N SER A 26 17.68 0.53 9.89
CA SER A 26 19.09 0.14 10.01
C SER A 26 19.61 0.31 11.43
N ILE A 27 19.18 1.35 12.15
CA ILE A 27 19.59 1.59 13.55
C ILE A 27 18.91 0.58 14.49
N ILE A 28 17.62 0.29 14.27
CA ILE A 28 16.87 -0.73 15.00
C ILE A 28 17.53 -2.11 14.85
N ALA A 29 18.01 -2.45 13.65
CA ALA A 29 18.75 -3.69 13.42
C ALA A 29 20.02 -3.81 14.29
N TRP A 30 20.59 -2.68 14.75
CA TRP A 30 21.73 -2.64 15.67
C TRP A 30 21.30 -2.62 17.14
N GLN A 31 20.04 -2.98 17.44
CA GLN A 31 19.43 -2.96 18.78
C GLN A 31 19.42 -1.57 19.42
N LYS A 32 19.40 -0.52 18.58
CA LYS A 32 19.33 0.88 19.01
C LYS A 32 18.11 1.55 18.41
N CYS A 33 17.52 2.48 19.14
CA CYS A 33 16.35 3.22 18.72
C CYS A 33 16.66 4.72 18.86
N PRO A 34 16.50 5.54 17.80
CA PRO A 34 16.63 6.99 17.92
C PRO A 34 15.65 7.56 18.96
N GLN A 35 16.10 8.54 19.73
CA GLN A 35 15.24 9.30 20.65
C GLN A 35 14.99 10.69 20.08
N ASP A 36 13.78 11.20 20.29
CA ASP A 36 13.41 12.59 20.01
C ASP A 36 13.68 13.05 18.56
N LEU A 37 13.74 12.12 17.60
CA LEU A 37 13.93 12.43 16.19
C LEU A 37 12.78 13.32 15.70
N SER A 38 13.10 14.46 15.11
CA SER A 38 12.15 15.50 14.69
C SER A 38 12.52 16.08 13.33
N MET A 39 11.67 16.97 12.79
CA MET A 39 11.92 17.63 11.51
C MET A 39 13.19 18.50 11.53
N GLU A 40 13.57 19.04 12.68
CA GLU A 40 14.77 19.88 12.86
C GLU A 40 16.09 19.11 12.69
N ASP A 41 16.04 17.78 12.82
CA ASP A 41 17.19 16.90 12.68
C ASP A 41 17.51 16.54 11.21
N LEU A 42 16.62 16.92 10.28
CA LEU A 42 16.75 16.63 8.86
C LEU A 42 17.38 17.81 8.12
N TYR A 43 18.39 17.53 7.29
CA TYR A 43 18.99 18.54 6.43
C TYR A 43 19.40 17.96 5.08
N ILE A 44 19.18 18.74 4.01
CA ILE A 44 19.55 18.34 2.66
C ILE A 44 20.95 18.86 2.37
N LYS A 45 21.87 17.95 2.07
CA LYS A 45 23.21 18.29 1.58
C LYS A 45 23.26 18.08 0.08
N LEU A 46 23.65 19.12 -0.66
CA LEU A 46 23.96 18.99 -2.08
C LEU A 46 25.36 18.39 -2.24
N LEU A 47 25.44 17.25 -2.91
CA LEU A 47 26.71 16.62 -3.29
C LEU A 47 27.29 17.28 -4.55
N PRO A 48 28.61 17.12 -4.83
CA PRO A 48 29.20 17.54 -6.10
C PRO A 48 28.41 16.98 -7.28
N GLY A 49 28.03 17.84 -8.23
CA GLY A 49 27.12 17.48 -9.33
C GLY A 49 25.65 17.83 -9.09
N GLY A 50 25.32 18.49 -7.97
CA GLY A 50 23.97 19.01 -7.72
C GLY A 50 22.96 17.97 -7.24
N ILE A 51 23.44 16.78 -6.84
CA ILE A 51 22.58 15.69 -6.37
C ILE A 51 22.20 15.97 -4.89
N PRO A 52 20.92 16.21 -4.57
CA PRO A 52 20.49 16.37 -3.18
C PRO A 52 20.54 15.03 -2.44
N LYS A 53 21.08 15.06 -1.21
CA LYS A 53 21.10 13.90 -0.31
C LYS A 53 20.55 14.28 1.06
N LEU A 54 19.61 13.49 1.56
CA LEU A 54 19.14 13.62 2.94
C LEU A 54 20.27 13.24 3.91
N GLN A 55 20.50 14.09 4.90
CA GLN A 55 21.29 13.79 6.08
C GLN A 55 20.40 13.96 7.30
N VAL A 56 20.62 13.11 8.30
CA VAL A 56 19.82 13.07 9.54
C VAL A 56 20.79 13.10 10.70
N LEU A 57 20.63 14.07 11.60
CA LEU A 57 21.43 14.19 12.79
C LEU A 57 20.78 13.36 13.91
N ILE A 58 21.48 12.33 14.40
CA ILE A 58 20.96 11.48 15.48
C ILE A 58 21.80 11.75 16.73
N LEU A 59 21.26 12.61 17.60
CA LEU A 59 21.95 13.06 18.80
C LEU A 59 21.84 12.08 19.97
N LYS A 60 20.71 11.37 20.07
CA LYS A 60 20.42 10.45 21.16
C LYS A 60 19.90 9.12 20.63
N VAL A 61 20.43 8.03 21.19
CA VAL A 61 19.95 6.67 20.93
C VAL A 61 19.78 5.93 22.24
N GLN A 62 18.77 5.08 22.31
CA GLN A 62 18.54 4.14 23.41
C GLN A 62 18.62 2.69 22.95
N ASN A 63 18.71 1.76 23.89
CA ASN A 63 18.50 0.34 23.57
C ASN A 63 17.08 0.14 23.06
N CYS A 64 16.91 -0.65 22.00
CA CYS A 64 15.57 -0.94 21.52
C CYS A 64 14.79 -1.79 22.53
N SER A 65 13.52 -1.43 22.62
CA SER A 65 12.44 -2.13 23.28
C SER A 65 11.20 -1.94 22.40
N ILE A 66 10.14 -2.71 22.62
CA ILE A 66 8.89 -2.58 21.85
C ILE A 66 8.38 -1.13 21.90
N ILE A 67 8.45 -0.48 23.07
CA ILE A 67 8.00 0.91 23.26
C ILE A 67 8.93 1.88 22.52
N ALA A 68 10.24 1.68 22.63
CA ALA A 68 11.23 2.53 21.97
C ALA A 68 11.14 2.47 20.45
N GLU A 69 10.88 1.28 19.90
CA GLU A 69 10.71 1.08 18.46
C GLU A 69 9.42 1.73 17.96
N GLU A 70 8.29 1.52 18.64
CA GLU A 70 7.03 2.18 18.28
C GLU A 70 7.16 3.71 18.33
N GLN A 71 7.87 4.24 19.32
CA GLN A 71 8.11 5.68 19.41
C GLN A 71 9.01 6.17 18.26
N ALA A 72 10.07 5.44 17.89
CA ALA A 72 10.92 5.81 16.76
C ALA A 72 10.13 5.86 15.45
N TRP A 73 9.27 4.88 15.19
CA TRP A 73 8.40 4.88 14.02
C TRP A 73 7.33 5.98 14.06
N LYS A 74 6.78 6.26 15.25
CA LYS A 74 5.86 7.37 15.47
C LYS A 74 6.50 8.70 15.11
N ASN A 75 7.73 8.95 15.54
CA ASN A 75 8.48 10.16 15.20
C ASN A 75 8.65 10.33 13.68
N VAL A 76 8.98 9.25 12.96
CA VAL A 76 9.06 9.31 11.49
C VAL A 76 7.71 9.71 10.89
N ARG A 77 6.59 9.14 11.36
CA ARG A 77 5.25 9.51 10.89
C ARG A 77 4.90 10.97 11.20
N GLU A 78 5.29 11.47 12.37
CA GLU A 78 5.07 12.87 12.78
C GLU A 78 5.86 13.83 11.87
N ILE A 79 7.12 13.53 11.55
CA ILE A 79 7.91 14.32 10.58
C ILE A 79 7.20 14.45 9.24
N VAL A 80 6.63 13.36 8.72
CA VAL A 80 5.90 13.42 7.44
C VAL A 80 4.63 14.27 7.56
N LYS A 81 3.93 14.20 8.70
CA LYS A 81 2.72 15.00 8.94
C LYS A 81 3.02 16.48 9.10
N GLU A 82 4.08 16.83 9.82
CA GLU A 82 4.52 18.21 10.00
C GLU A 82 4.80 18.90 8.66
N TRP A 83 5.29 18.18 7.64
CA TRP A 83 5.42 18.74 6.29
C TRP A 83 4.11 19.16 5.66
N PHE A 84 3.06 18.35 5.80
CA PHE A 84 1.73 18.70 5.31
C PHE A 84 1.19 19.95 6.03
N GLU A 85 1.39 20.01 7.35
CA GLU A 85 0.98 21.13 8.19
C GLU A 85 1.73 22.43 7.86
N GLN A 86 3.06 22.38 7.69
CA GLN A 86 3.87 23.55 7.34
C GLN A 86 3.49 24.19 6.01
N HIS A 87 2.91 23.41 5.09
CA HIS A 87 2.47 23.88 3.78
C HIS A 87 0.96 24.16 3.70
N ASP A 88 0.22 24.02 4.80
CA ASP A 88 -1.25 24.16 4.84
C ASP A 88 -1.96 23.26 3.82
N VAL A 89 -1.45 22.03 3.66
CA VAL A 89 -1.99 21.02 2.74
C VAL A 89 -2.52 19.84 3.54
N ALA A 90 -3.81 19.54 3.41
CA ALA A 90 -4.37 18.30 3.95
C ALA A 90 -3.85 17.08 3.16
N PRO A 91 -3.35 16.02 3.82
CA PRO A 91 -2.91 14.82 3.14
C PRO A 91 -4.08 14.15 2.40
N SER A 92 -3.82 13.65 1.20
CA SER A 92 -4.79 12.82 0.47
C SER A 92 -4.95 11.46 1.14
N SER A 93 -6.02 10.71 0.84
CA SER A 93 -6.19 9.34 1.34
C SER A 93 -5.04 8.41 0.97
N ALA A 94 -4.45 8.60 -0.23
CA ALA A 94 -3.26 7.86 -0.66
C ALA A 94 -2.02 8.22 0.18
N SER A 95 -1.88 9.50 0.54
CA SER A 95 -0.81 9.97 1.43
C SER A 95 -0.97 9.41 2.84
N GLU A 96 -2.18 9.36 3.38
CA GLU A 96 -2.48 8.74 4.68
C GLU A 96 -2.16 7.24 4.67
N ASP A 97 -2.57 6.54 3.61
CA ASP A 97 -2.26 5.13 3.38
C ASP A 97 -0.75 4.88 3.34
N PHE A 98 0.00 5.71 2.61
CA PHE A 98 1.47 5.66 2.60
C PHE A 98 2.06 5.85 4.00
N ILE A 99 1.65 6.90 4.73
CA ILE A 99 2.15 7.20 6.08
C ILE A 99 1.85 6.03 7.03
N SER A 100 0.69 5.38 6.88
CA SER A 100 0.31 4.23 7.72
C SER A 100 1.22 3.01 7.55
N CYS A 101 1.95 2.90 6.42
CA CYS A 101 2.91 1.83 6.20
C CYS A 101 4.19 1.98 7.04
N ILE A 102 4.54 3.20 7.47
CA ILE A 102 5.76 3.50 8.21
C ILE A 102 5.71 2.84 9.59
N GLY A 103 6.67 1.95 9.87
CA GLY A 103 6.72 1.15 11.09
C GLY A 103 5.84 -0.11 11.08
N VAL A 104 5.05 -0.33 10.03
CA VAL A 104 4.32 -1.59 9.80
C VAL A 104 5.12 -2.49 8.85
N LEU A 105 5.72 -1.89 7.83
CA LEU A 105 6.56 -2.57 6.85
C LEU A 105 8.02 -2.58 7.32
N THR A 106 8.37 -3.50 8.21
CA THR A 106 9.65 -3.47 8.94
C THR A 106 10.75 -4.36 8.35
N LYS A 107 10.49 -5.08 7.24
CA LYS A 107 11.50 -5.86 6.50
C LYS A 107 11.74 -5.20 5.14
N ASN A 108 12.97 -4.73 4.89
CA ASN A 108 13.31 -3.92 3.71
C ASN A 108 12.43 -2.66 3.55
N THR A 109 12.28 -1.87 4.63
CA THR A 109 11.30 -0.78 4.74
C THR A 109 11.43 0.23 3.61
N GLN A 110 12.66 0.67 3.30
CA GLN A 110 12.90 1.63 2.23
C GLN A 110 12.37 1.11 0.88
N ALA A 111 12.76 -0.11 0.50
CA ALA A 111 12.35 -0.69 -0.78
C ALA A 111 10.82 -0.86 -0.86
N LEU A 112 10.17 -1.23 0.24
CA LEU A 112 8.71 -1.38 0.28
C LEU A 112 7.98 -0.03 0.19
N LEU A 113 8.49 1.01 0.84
CA LEU A 113 7.88 2.35 0.74
C LEU A 113 8.10 2.95 -0.65
N GLU A 114 9.27 2.75 -1.27
CA GLU A 114 9.52 3.13 -2.66
C GLU A 114 8.63 2.38 -3.65
N ASP A 115 8.25 1.14 -3.32
CA ASP A 115 7.38 0.28 -4.14
C ASP A 115 5.89 0.41 -3.80
N HIS A 116 5.45 1.50 -3.15
CA HIS A 116 4.06 1.67 -2.74
C HIS A 116 3.09 1.58 -3.94
N PRO A 117 1.91 0.91 -3.79
CA PRO A 117 1.00 0.61 -4.90
C PRO A 117 0.37 1.81 -5.64
N ASP A 118 0.50 3.02 -5.11
CA ASP A 118 -0.06 4.23 -5.74
C ASP A 118 0.53 4.52 -7.13
N GLU A 119 1.78 4.12 -7.35
CA GLU A 119 2.50 4.35 -8.61
C GLU A 119 2.47 3.12 -9.54
N TRP A 120 1.73 2.07 -9.16
CA TRP A 120 1.67 0.86 -9.96
C TRP A 120 0.76 1.02 -11.17
N ASP A 121 1.27 0.62 -12.32
CA ASP A 121 0.46 0.39 -13.50
C ASP A 121 -0.43 -0.86 -13.35
N ASN A 122 -1.35 -1.04 -14.30
CA ASN A 122 -2.28 -2.17 -14.27
C ASN A 122 -1.58 -3.53 -14.40
N MET A 123 -0.47 -3.58 -15.14
CA MET A 123 0.32 -4.79 -15.31
C MET A 123 0.91 -5.24 -13.97
N LYS A 124 1.49 -4.32 -13.21
CA LYS A 124 2.07 -4.57 -11.89
C LYS A 124 1.01 -4.93 -10.87
N LYS A 125 -0.14 -4.25 -10.87
CA LYS A 125 -1.31 -4.63 -10.04
C LYS A 125 -1.78 -6.05 -10.35
N GLY A 126 -1.84 -6.42 -11.63
CA GLY A 126 -2.16 -7.77 -12.06
C GLY A 126 -1.14 -8.82 -11.63
N ALA A 127 0.16 -8.52 -11.77
CA ALA A 127 1.24 -9.39 -11.30
C ALA A 127 1.20 -9.58 -9.78
N PHE A 128 0.97 -8.49 -9.04
CA PHE A 128 0.80 -8.53 -7.59
C PHE A 128 -0.42 -9.37 -7.19
N LEU A 129 -1.55 -9.21 -7.88
CA LEU A 129 -2.73 -10.05 -7.67
C LEU A 129 -2.43 -11.55 -7.90
N MET A 130 -1.50 -11.87 -8.79
CA MET A 130 -1.05 -13.24 -9.02
C MET A 130 -0.13 -13.78 -7.91
N GLU A 131 0.78 -12.95 -7.43
CA GLU A 131 1.72 -13.26 -6.33
C GLU A 131 0.98 -13.49 -5.01
N THR A 132 0.05 -12.58 -4.70
CA THR A 132 -0.78 -12.62 -3.51
C THR A 132 -1.41 -13.99 -3.33
N TYR A 133 -2.02 -14.63 -4.33
CA TYR A 133 -2.62 -15.96 -4.15
C TYR A 133 -1.70 -17.12 -3.74
N SER A 134 -0.37 -16.94 -3.70
CA SER A 134 0.54 -17.92 -3.09
C SER A 134 0.39 -17.99 -1.55
N TYR A 135 -0.59 -17.29 -0.98
CA TYR A 135 -0.78 -17.08 0.45
C TYR A 135 -0.72 -18.36 1.29
N SER A 136 0.22 -18.33 2.23
CA SER A 136 0.14 -19.10 3.46
C SER A 136 -1.15 -18.76 4.23
N ARG A 137 -1.58 -19.66 5.13
CA ARG A 137 -2.74 -19.39 6.02
C ARG A 137 -2.64 -18.05 6.76
N GLN A 138 -1.43 -17.55 7.00
CA GLN A 138 -1.20 -16.29 7.71
C GLN A 138 -1.69 -15.08 6.91
N VAL A 139 -1.42 -15.03 5.60
CA VAL A 139 -1.81 -13.85 4.83
C VAL A 139 -3.31 -13.84 4.56
N SER A 140 -3.94 -14.98 4.30
CA SER A 140 -5.42 -15.06 4.23
C SER A 140 -6.07 -14.53 5.50
N ARG A 141 -5.51 -14.87 6.68
CA ARG A 141 -5.98 -14.33 7.96
C ARG A 141 -5.85 -12.81 8.01
N ARG A 142 -4.70 -12.25 7.62
CA ARG A 142 -4.47 -10.80 7.60
C ARG A 142 -5.42 -10.07 6.64
N VAL A 143 -5.66 -10.62 5.45
CA VAL A 143 -6.65 -10.08 4.49
C VAL A 143 -8.06 -10.13 5.08
N ASN A 144 -8.43 -11.20 5.78
CA ASN A 144 -9.75 -11.29 6.40
C ASN A 144 -9.94 -10.29 7.56
N THR A 145 -8.86 -9.87 8.22
CA THR A 145 -8.91 -8.87 9.30
C THR A 145 -8.57 -7.45 8.85
N SER A 146 -8.28 -7.21 7.57
CA SER A 146 -7.81 -5.90 7.09
C SER A 146 -8.93 -4.88 6.88
N GLY A 147 -10.19 -5.29 7.04
CA GLY A 147 -11.35 -4.46 6.74
C GLY A 147 -11.72 -4.41 5.27
N LEU A 148 -11.02 -5.14 4.38
CA LEU A 148 -11.48 -5.37 3.01
C LEU A 148 -12.84 -6.08 3.03
N ARG A 149 -13.79 -5.59 2.23
CA ARG A 149 -15.13 -6.15 2.14
C ARG A 149 -15.47 -6.46 0.69
N TRP A 150 -16.40 -7.40 0.53
CA TRP A 150 -17.03 -7.63 -0.75
C TRP A 150 -17.80 -6.37 -1.19
N PRO A 151 -17.68 -5.96 -2.46
CA PRO A 151 -18.41 -4.81 -2.98
C PRO A 151 -19.92 -5.03 -2.91
N VAL A 152 -20.63 -3.98 -2.52
CA VAL A 152 -22.09 -3.90 -2.48
C VAL A 152 -22.56 -2.67 -3.25
N GLU A 153 -23.78 -2.71 -3.75
CA GLU A 153 -24.46 -1.57 -4.37
C GLU A 153 -24.80 -0.51 -3.31
N ALA A 154 -25.38 0.62 -3.75
CA ALA A 154 -25.73 1.74 -2.88
C ALA A 154 -26.68 1.39 -1.71
N ASP A 155 -27.42 0.28 -1.83
CA ASP A 155 -28.28 -0.25 -0.76
C ASP A 155 -27.51 -0.96 0.37
N GLY A 156 -26.20 -1.13 0.22
CA GLY A 156 -25.32 -1.76 1.21
C GLY A 156 -25.47 -3.28 1.33
N VAL A 157 -26.30 -3.92 0.48
CA VAL A 157 -26.64 -5.35 0.61
C VAL A 157 -26.48 -6.09 -0.72
N THR A 158 -26.91 -5.48 -1.82
CA THR A 158 -26.94 -6.14 -3.12
C THR A 158 -25.54 -6.25 -3.69
N THR A 159 -25.17 -7.44 -4.17
CA THR A 159 -23.89 -7.62 -4.87
C THR A 159 -23.99 -7.05 -6.28
N PRO A 160 -23.01 -6.25 -6.75
CA PRO A 160 -23.03 -5.70 -8.09
C PRO A 160 -23.23 -6.75 -9.18
N SER A 161 -24.00 -6.42 -10.22
CA SER A 161 -24.39 -7.40 -11.25
C SER A 161 -23.19 -8.09 -11.91
N LEU A 162 -22.18 -7.30 -12.30
CA LEU A 162 -20.95 -7.82 -12.89
C LEU A 162 -20.13 -8.68 -11.91
N LEU A 163 -20.10 -8.32 -10.62
CA LEU A 163 -19.46 -9.14 -9.59
C LEU A 163 -20.22 -10.46 -9.39
N SER A 164 -21.55 -10.43 -9.43
CA SER A 164 -22.39 -11.62 -9.36
C SER A 164 -22.17 -12.55 -10.56
N ASP A 165 -21.99 -11.99 -11.76
CA ASP A 165 -21.65 -12.76 -12.96
C ASP A 165 -20.27 -13.44 -12.82
N LEU A 166 -19.27 -12.74 -12.26
CA LEU A 166 -17.94 -13.31 -11.97
C LEU A 166 -18.02 -14.43 -10.93
N ILE A 167 -18.76 -14.24 -9.83
CA ILE A 167 -18.97 -15.27 -8.80
C ILE A 167 -19.58 -16.53 -9.44
N ARG A 168 -20.70 -16.39 -10.17
CA ARG A 168 -21.39 -17.52 -10.80
C ARG A 168 -20.49 -18.27 -11.78
N HIS A 169 -19.64 -17.57 -12.51
CA HIS A 169 -18.68 -18.21 -13.39
C HIS A 169 -17.58 -18.95 -12.60
N GLY A 170 -17.02 -18.33 -11.57
CA GLY A 170 -15.97 -18.91 -10.73
C GLY A 170 -16.45 -20.12 -9.91
N GLU A 171 -17.72 -20.14 -9.48
CA GLU A 171 -18.34 -21.22 -8.71
C GLU A 171 -18.40 -22.57 -9.44
N LYS A 172 -18.12 -22.59 -10.74
CA LYS A 172 -17.88 -23.83 -11.50
C LYS A 172 -16.65 -24.59 -11.01
N HIS A 173 -15.71 -23.91 -10.34
CA HIS A 173 -14.41 -24.46 -9.97
C HIS A 173 -14.02 -24.24 -8.50
N ALA A 174 -14.60 -23.25 -7.83
CA ALA A 174 -14.32 -22.97 -6.42
C ALA A 174 -15.53 -22.32 -5.73
N MET A 175 -15.83 -22.70 -4.49
CA MET A 175 -16.81 -21.96 -3.69
C MET A 175 -16.22 -20.63 -3.21
N TYR A 176 -17.06 -19.61 -3.06
CA TYR A 176 -16.67 -18.31 -2.51
C TYR A 176 -17.58 -17.94 -1.35
N ASP A 177 -17.00 -17.76 -0.17
CA ASP A 177 -17.74 -17.30 1.01
C ASP A 177 -17.56 -15.80 1.20
N LYS A 178 -18.68 -15.06 1.12
CA LYS A 178 -18.70 -13.61 1.26
C LYS A 178 -18.37 -13.11 2.67
N ALA A 179 -18.35 -13.99 3.66
CA ALA A 179 -17.85 -13.68 5.00
C ALA A 179 -16.32 -13.48 5.03
N PHE A 180 -15.59 -13.98 4.02
CA PHE A 180 -14.14 -13.91 3.97
C PHE A 180 -13.65 -13.03 2.81
N ALA A 181 -12.89 -11.97 3.15
CA ALA A 181 -12.27 -11.10 2.16
C ALA A 181 -11.19 -11.82 1.31
N SER A 182 -10.56 -12.86 1.85
CA SER A 182 -9.61 -13.70 1.11
C SER A 182 -10.25 -14.39 -0.09
N ASP A 183 -11.55 -14.74 0.01
CA ASP A 183 -12.29 -15.34 -1.09
C ASP A 183 -12.62 -14.32 -2.18
N TYR A 184 -12.83 -13.06 -1.82
CA TYR A 184 -12.93 -11.96 -2.79
C TYR A 184 -11.63 -11.83 -3.59
N VAL A 185 -10.48 -11.78 -2.90
CA VAL A 185 -9.17 -11.71 -3.57
C VAL A 185 -8.92 -12.93 -4.47
N ARG A 186 -9.30 -14.13 -4.01
CA ARG A 186 -9.24 -15.36 -4.83
C ARG A 186 -10.08 -15.24 -6.10
N LEU A 187 -11.29 -14.69 -6.00
CA LEU A 187 -12.17 -14.47 -7.16
C LEU A 187 -11.52 -13.53 -8.16
N LEU A 188 -11.00 -12.38 -7.70
CA LEU A 188 -10.34 -11.39 -8.56
C LEU A 188 -9.14 -12.00 -9.28
N ARG A 189 -8.31 -12.73 -8.54
CA ARG A 189 -7.11 -13.39 -9.08
C ARG A 189 -7.44 -14.45 -10.11
N ASN A 190 -8.45 -15.28 -9.86
CA ASN A 190 -8.89 -16.29 -10.82
C ASN A 190 -9.47 -15.63 -12.07
N SER A 191 -10.25 -14.56 -11.90
CA SER A 191 -10.83 -13.79 -13.01
C SER A 191 -9.75 -13.12 -13.87
N TYR A 192 -8.68 -12.62 -13.25
CA TYR A 192 -7.52 -12.04 -13.95
C TYR A 192 -6.73 -13.12 -14.69
N LYS A 193 -6.37 -14.21 -13.99
CA LYS A 193 -5.58 -15.33 -14.54
C LYS A 193 -6.26 -15.99 -15.75
N HIS A 194 -7.57 -16.17 -15.66
CA HIS A 194 -8.39 -16.87 -16.65
C HIS A 194 -9.28 -15.91 -17.44
N PHE A 195 -8.84 -14.65 -17.60
CA PHE A 195 -9.65 -13.62 -18.26
C PHE A 195 -10.12 -14.05 -19.66
N LYS A 196 -9.26 -14.76 -20.40
CA LYS A 196 -9.58 -15.28 -21.75
C LYS A 196 -10.75 -16.25 -21.77
N ASP A 197 -10.96 -16.98 -20.67
CA ASP A 197 -11.99 -18.00 -20.50
C ASP A 197 -13.31 -17.42 -19.98
N LEU A 198 -13.33 -16.13 -19.64
CA LEU A 198 -14.54 -15.44 -19.21
C LEU A 198 -15.57 -15.36 -20.36
N PRO A 199 -16.88 -15.48 -20.05
CA PRO A 199 -17.95 -15.25 -21.01
C PRO A 199 -17.83 -13.88 -21.69
N GLU A 200 -18.21 -13.82 -22.97
CA GLU A 200 -18.06 -12.61 -23.79
C GLU A 200 -18.77 -11.39 -23.19
N HIS A 201 -19.98 -11.58 -22.64
CA HIS A 201 -20.73 -10.51 -22.00
C HIS A 201 -20.03 -9.93 -20.75
N ILE A 202 -19.24 -10.74 -20.03
CA ILE A 202 -18.44 -10.27 -18.88
C ILE A 202 -17.23 -9.49 -19.40
N LYS A 203 -16.52 -10.04 -20.39
CA LYS A 203 -15.34 -9.38 -20.99
C LYS A 203 -15.71 -8.02 -21.56
N GLN A 204 -16.83 -7.90 -22.28
CA GLN A 204 -17.31 -6.63 -22.82
C GLN A 204 -17.57 -5.58 -21.73
N LYS A 205 -18.22 -5.96 -20.61
CA LYS A 205 -18.41 -5.07 -19.46
C LYS A 205 -17.09 -4.64 -18.81
N LEU A 206 -16.04 -5.45 -18.94
CA LEU A 206 -14.68 -5.20 -18.47
C LEU A 206 -13.78 -4.58 -19.56
N GLY A 207 -14.32 -4.00 -20.63
CA GLY A 207 -13.52 -3.34 -21.66
C GLY A 207 -12.69 -4.28 -22.55
N GLY A 208 -12.92 -5.59 -22.46
CA GLY A 208 -12.33 -6.61 -23.34
C GLY A 208 -10.95 -7.12 -22.94
N ASN A 209 -10.35 -6.62 -21.86
CA ASN A 209 -9.02 -7.03 -21.41
C ASN A 209 -8.88 -7.00 -19.87
N THR A 210 -7.72 -7.44 -19.38
CA THR A 210 -7.40 -7.49 -17.96
C THR A 210 -7.30 -6.10 -17.32
N ASP A 211 -6.98 -5.05 -18.07
CA ASP A 211 -6.88 -3.69 -17.53
C ASP A 211 -8.25 -3.18 -17.08
N GLY A 212 -9.31 -3.47 -17.82
CA GLY A 212 -10.65 -3.10 -17.40
C GLY A 212 -11.13 -3.89 -16.18
N LEU A 213 -10.61 -5.10 -15.92
CA LEU A 213 -10.80 -5.78 -14.63
C LEU A 213 -10.11 -5.03 -13.48
N ILE A 214 -8.85 -4.63 -13.65
CA ILE A 214 -8.12 -3.87 -12.64
C ILE A 214 -8.83 -2.55 -12.32
N GLN A 215 -9.25 -1.81 -13.35
CA GLN A 215 -10.00 -0.56 -13.18
C GLN A 215 -11.34 -0.78 -12.49
N GLN A 216 -12.05 -1.88 -12.81
CA GLN A 216 -13.33 -2.19 -12.17
C GLN A 216 -13.15 -2.56 -10.69
N VAL A 217 -12.08 -3.28 -10.37
CA VAL A 217 -11.69 -3.61 -8.99
C VAL A 217 -11.42 -2.34 -8.18
N GLU A 218 -10.72 -1.35 -8.75
CA GLU A 218 -10.47 -0.07 -8.09
C GLU A 218 -11.75 0.73 -7.85
N LYS A 219 -12.70 0.69 -8.79
CA LYS A 219 -14.01 1.31 -8.59
C LYS A 219 -14.78 0.68 -7.43
N TRP A 220 -14.73 -0.65 -7.33
CA TRP A 220 -15.39 -1.39 -6.28
C TRP A 220 -14.71 -1.29 -4.92
N SER A 221 -13.38 -1.15 -4.92
CA SER A 221 -12.57 -1.20 -3.71
C SER A 221 -11.35 -0.27 -3.86
N PRO A 222 -11.53 1.05 -3.70
CA PRO A 222 -10.48 2.04 -4.01
C PRO A 222 -9.15 1.83 -3.27
N ARG A 223 -9.19 1.27 -2.06
CA ARG A 223 -8.00 1.03 -1.21
C ARG A 223 -7.46 -0.41 -1.30
N ILE A 224 -7.94 -1.23 -2.24
CA ILE A 224 -7.61 -2.67 -2.27
C ILE A 224 -6.11 -2.93 -2.38
N TRP A 225 -5.40 -2.20 -3.23
CA TRP A 225 -3.97 -2.45 -3.45
C TRP A 225 -3.16 -2.16 -2.20
N HIS A 226 -3.39 -1.02 -1.55
CA HIS A 226 -2.78 -0.70 -0.25
C HIS A 226 -3.08 -1.77 0.79
N ILE A 227 -4.36 -2.18 0.94
CA ILE A 227 -4.76 -3.20 1.90
C ILE A 227 -4.03 -4.52 1.68
N LEU A 228 -3.99 -4.99 0.42
CA LEU A 228 -3.31 -6.25 0.08
C LEU A 228 -1.79 -6.13 0.24
N TYR A 229 -1.23 -4.97 -0.09
CA TYR A 229 0.18 -4.66 0.07
C TYR A 229 0.63 -4.79 1.52
N VAL A 230 -0.10 -4.15 2.44
CA VAL A 230 0.16 -4.26 3.89
C VAL A 230 -0.05 -5.69 4.37
N ALA A 231 -1.14 -6.36 3.98
CA ALA A 231 -1.41 -7.72 4.44
C ALA A 231 -0.31 -8.73 4.04
N LEU A 232 0.28 -8.57 2.85
CA LEU A 232 1.36 -9.42 2.36
C LEU A 232 2.69 -9.13 3.09
N HIS A 233 3.03 -7.86 3.28
CA HIS A 233 4.37 -7.46 3.73
C HIS A 233 4.50 -7.19 5.22
N MET A 234 3.40 -7.00 5.95
CA MET A 234 3.42 -6.92 7.41
C MET A 234 4.03 -8.21 7.96
N THR A 235 4.95 -8.13 8.91
CA THR A 235 5.56 -9.30 9.57
C THR A 235 5.01 -9.46 10.97
#